data_AF-A0A2G8LK61-F1
#
_entry.id   AF-A0A2G8LK61-F1
#
_cell.length_a   1.000
_cell.length_b   1.000
_cell.length_c   1.000
_cell.angle_alpha   90.00
_cell.angle_beta   90.00
_cell.angle_gamma   90.00
#
_symmetry.space_group_name_H-M   'P 1'
#
loop_
_entity.id
_entity.type
_entity.pdbx_description
1 polymer ?
#
loop_
_entity_poly.entity_id
_entity_poly.type
_entity_poly.pdbx_seq_one_letter_code
_entity_poly.pdbx_strand_id
1 'polypeptide(L)'
;MNWWNHTSQMEELGNRTNEINTELDRRKRIMERSIELFERIERVRQWCKTGTTLLDSQDISQCETKEKAQEYIKALESCLAEASDLQLSDPREFRNMFEDILTSRLKNADKAEENVRSVVTCMEDVRGMFDKQKESLNEIIVRCERPPPPVVTPVVEPEIPKQKSPKSSVTSFTPIKLASPSLTPPASEGRPVSPFRNKKGKEEQI
;
A
#
# COMPACT_ATOMS: atom_id res chain seq x y z
N MET A 1 3.17 47.72 62.26
CA MET A 1 1.88 47.37 61.62
C MET A 1 2.21 46.68 60.31
N ASN A 2 2.26 45.35 60.27
CA ASN A 2 2.84 44.62 59.13
C ASN A 2 1.85 43.66 58.45
N TRP A 3 0.56 43.74 58.79
CA TRP A 3 -0.50 42.86 58.27
C TRP A 3 -0.56 42.83 56.74
N TRP A 4 -0.41 43.99 56.08
CA TRP A 4 -0.34 44.10 54.61
C TRP A 4 0.74 43.21 53.98
N ASN A 5 1.90 43.07 54.62
CA ASN A 5 2.98 42.21 54.12
C ASN A 5 2.61 40.73 54.23
N HIS A 6 1.95 40.32 55.33
CA HIS A 6 1.49 38.93 55.48
C HIS A 6 0.36 38.58 54.51
N THR A 7 -0.59 39.50 54.28
CA THR A 7 -1.66 39.31 53.29
C THR A 7 -1.09 39.19 51.87
N SER A 8 -0.14 40.07 51.50
CA SER A 8 0.51 40.02 50.18
C SER A 8 1.32 38.73 49.97
N GLN A 9 2.04 38.26 50.99
CA GLN A 9 2.76 36.97 50.94
C GLN A 9 1.80 35.77 50.84
N MET A 10 0.65 35.81 51.51
CA MET A 10 -0.36 34.76 51.43
C MET A 10 -0.99 34.69 50.03
N GLU A 11 -1.28 35.84 49.42
CA GLU A 11 -1.76 35.94 48.04
C GLU A 11 -0.72 35.42 47.03
N GLU A 12 0.55 35.80 47.19
CA GLU A 12 1.64 35.33 46.33
C GLU A 12 1.81 33.80 46.40
N LEU A 13 1.77 33.20 47.59
CA LEU A 13 1.82 31.75 47.77
C LEU A 13 0.60 31.05 47.15
N GLY A 14 -0.59 31.64 47.27
CA GLY A 14 -1.81 31.16 46.60
C GLY A 14 -1.66 31.15 45.08
N ASN A 15 -1.17 32.25 44.50
CA ASN A 15 -0.96 32.38 43.05
C ASN A 15 0.08 31.38 42.54
N ARG A 16 1.22 31.22 43.23
CA ARG A 16 2.25 30.20 42.90
C ARG A 16 1.68 28.78 42.98
N THR A 17 0.84 28.48 43.96
CA THR A 17 0.19 27.17 44.10
C THR A 17 -0.79 26.90 42.96
N ASN A 18 -1.58 27.90 42.57
CA ASN A 18 -2.51 27.81 41.44
C ASN A 18 -1.77 27.61 40.10
N GLU A 19 -0.64 28.30 39.90
CA GLU A 19 0.20 28.15 38.70
C GLU A 19 0.79 26.73 38.61
N ILE A 20 1.34 26.21 39.71
CA ILE A 20 1.86 24.83 39.79
C ILE A 20 0.75 23.81 39.51
N ASN A 21 -0.43 23.94 40.12
CA ASN A 21 -1.56 23.05 39.88
C ASN A 21 -2.02 23.09 38.41
N THR A 22 -2.14 24.29 37.83
CA THR A 22 -2.51 24.48 36.41
C THR A 22 -1.51 23.81 35.47
N GLU A 23 -0.21 23.92 35.74
CA GLU A 23 0.85 23.27 34.96
C GLU A 23 0.87 21.75 35.15
N LEU A 24 0.57 21.23 36.35
CA LEU A 24 0.41 19.80 36.59
C LEU A 24 -0.79 19.23 35.83
N ASP A 25 -1.95 19.88 35.89
CA ASP A 25 -3.15 19.48 35.14
C ASP A 25 -2.96 19.58 33.63
N ARG A 26 -2.17 20.54 33.15
CA ARG A 26 -1.78 20.62 31.74
C ARG A 26 -0.90 19.44 31.34
N ARG A 27 0.12 19.10 32.14
CA ARG A 27 1.00 17.94 31.88
C ARG A 27 0.24 16.62 31.93
N LYS A 28 -0.64 16.45 32.91
CA LYS A 28 -1.50 15.27 33.07
C LYS A 28 -2.34 15.04 31.81
N ARG A 29 -3.10 16.05 31.38
CA ARG A 29 -3.93 15.98 30.16
C ARG A 29 -3.12 15.60 28.93
N ILE A 30 -1.93 16.18 28.74
CA ILE A 30 -1.07 15.85 27.58
C ILE A 30 -0.56 14.40 27.64
N MET A 31 -0.24 13.87 28.83
CA MET A 31 0.13 12.46 28.98
C MET A 31 -1.04 11.52 28.68
N GLU A 32 -2.23 11.81 29.19
CA GLU A 32 -3.46 11.04 28.92
C GLU A 32 -3.75 11.00 27.40
N ARG A 33 -3.71 12.16 26.73
CA ARG A 33 -3.88 12.28 25.27
C ARG A 33 -2.78 11.57 24.47
N SER A 34 -1.55 11.56 24.98
CA SER A 34 -0.42 10.86 24.33
C SER A 34 -0.54 9.34 24.41
N ILE A 35 -1.10 8.81 25.51
CA ILE A 35 -1.42 7.38 25.64
C ILE A 35 -2.51 7.01 24.65
N GLU A 36 -3.59 7.79 24.60
CA GLU A 36 -4.71 7.59 23.67
C GLU A 36 -4.23 7.58 22.19
N LEU A 37 -3.35 8.50 21.81
CA LEU A 37 -2.71 8.53 20.49
C LEU A 37 -1.92 7.24 20.22
N PHE A 38 -1.09 6.80 21.17
CA PHE A 38 -0.28 5.60 20.98
C PHE A 38 -1.13 4.34 20.80
N GLU A 39 -2.19 4.16 21.60
CA GLU A 39 -3.13 3.06 21.41
C GLU A 39 -3.84 3.13 20.05
N ARG A 40 -4.16 4.33 19.56
CA ARG A 40 -4.79 4.53 18.24
C ARG A 40 -3.82 4.17 17.10
N ILE A 41 -2.56 4.57 17.21
CA ILE A 41 -1.47 4.16 16.31
C ILE A 41 -1.32 2.64 16.25
N GLU A 42 -1.30 1.96 17.40
CA GLU A 42 -1.15 0.50 17.43
C GLU A 42 -2.38 -0.23 16.86
N ARG A 43 -3.60 0.28 17.09
CA ARG A 43 -4.81 -0.21 16.41
C ARG A 43 -4.72 -0.08 14.88
N VAL A 44 -4.23 1.06 14.36
CA VAL A 44 -4.00 1.23 12.91
C VAL A 44 -2.95 0.24 12.40
N ARG A 45 -1.82 0.08 13.09
CA ARG A 45 -0.74 -0.84 12.70
C ARG A 45 -1.24 -2.28 12.64
N GLN A 46 -2.07 -2.70 13.60
CA GLN A 46 -2.67 -4.03 13.59
C GLN A 46 -3.70 -4.19 12.47
N TRP A 47 -4.55 -3.19 12.22
CA TRP A 47 -5.47 -3.19 11.07
C TRP A 47 -4.71 -3.29 9.73
N CYS A 48 -3.68 -2.47 9.54
CA CYS A 48 -2.81 -2.54 8.36
C CYS A 48 -2.24 -3.95 8.16
N LYS A 49 -1.67 -4.55 9.22
CA LYS A 49 -1.11 -5.90 9.19
C LYS A 49 -2.16 -6.94 8.78
N THR A 50 -3.38 -6.86 9.33
CA THR A 50 -4.50 -7.71 8.94
C THR A 50 -4.86 -7.51 7.47
N GLY A 51 -4.93 -6.26 6.99
CA GLY A 51 -5.24 -5.91 5.60
C GLY A 51 -4.19 -6.42 4.61
N THR A 52 -2.89 -6.24 4.88
CA THR A 52 -1.82 -6.83 4.07
C THR A 52 -1.89 -8.36 4.08
N THR A 53 -2.11 -8.98 5.23
CA THR A 53 -2.26 -10.44 5.33
C THR A 53 -3.45 -10.94 4.51
N LEU A 54 -4.57 -10.21 4.50
CA LEU A 54 -5.75 -10.52 3.69
C LEU A 54 -5.45 -10.45 2.19
N LEU A 55 -4.72 -9.41 1.75
CA LEU A 55 -4.27 -9.26 0.37
C LEU A 55 -3.33 -10.39 -0.08
N ASP A 56 -2.34 -10.71 0.75
CA ASP A 56 -1.35 -11.77 0.47
C ASP A 56 -1.99 -13.17 0.46
N SER A 57 -3.02 -13.39 1.29
CA SER A 57 -3.72 -14.69 1.41
C SER A 57 -4.70 -14.96 0.27
N GLN A 58 -5.11 -13.92 -0.46
CA GLN A 58 -6.13 -13.99 -1.51
C GLN A 58 -5.54 -13.42 -2.80
N ASP A 59 -4.78 -14.27 -3.48
CA ASP A 59 -4.21 -13.99 -4.80
C ASP A 59 -5.34 -13.96 -5.85
N ILE A 60 -5.41 -12.86 -6.61
CA ILE A 60 -6.32 -12.69 -7.75
C ILE A 60 -6.19 -13.84 -8.76
N SER A 61 -5.00 -14.45 -8.88
CA SER A 61 -4.77 -15.59 -9.79
C SER A 61 -5.63 -16.82 -9.47
N GLN A 62 -6.12 -16.97 -8.24
CA GLN A 62 -6.93 -18.10 -7.80
C GLN A 62 -8.46 -17.86 -7.89
N CYS A 63 -8.86 -16.66 -8.31
CA CYS A 63 -10.26 -16.29 -8.51
C CYS A 63 -10.79 -16.78 -9.86
N GLU A 64 -11.02 -18.09 -9.97
CA GLU A 64 -11.53 -18.74 -11.19
C GLU A 64 -13.05 -18.64 -11.38
N THR A 65 -13.82 -18.34 -10.31
CA THR A 65 -15.28 -18.25 -10.36
C THR A 65 -15.79 -16.93 -9.81
N LYS A 66 -16.97 -16.52 -10.28
CA LYS A 66 -17.65 -15.30 -9.84
C LYS A 66 -17.89 -15.30 -8.32
N GLU A 67 -18.32 -16.42 -7.74
CA GLU A 67 -18.60 -16.52 -6.31
C GLU A 67 -17.36 -16.24 -5.47
N LYS A 68 -16.19 -16.80 -5.82
CA LYS A 68 -14.91 -16.56 -5.13
C LYS A 68 -14.53 -15.08 -5.19
N ALA A 69 -14.65 -14.44 -6.37
CA ALA A 69 -14.33 -13.03 -6.54
C ALA A 69 -15.27 -12.14 -5.71
N GLN A 70 -16.57 -12.46 -5.64
CA GLN A 70 -17.54 -11.74 -4.81
C GLN A 70 -17.31 -11.95 -3.30
N GLU A 71 -16.96 -13.16 -2.87
CA GLU A 71 -16.61 -13.46 -1.49
C GLU A 71 -15.37 -12.68 -1.03
N TYR A 72 -14.35 -12.59 -1.89
CA TYR A 72 -13.15 -11.80 -1.60
C TYR A 72 -13.44 -10.29 -1.55
N ILE A 73 -14.22 -9.73 -2.51
CA ILE A 73 -14.67 -8.32 -2.43
C ILE A 73 -15.38 -8.04 -1.10
N LYS A 74 -16.25 -8.95 -0.65
CA LYS A 74 -16.95 -8.83 0.64
C LYS A 74 -15.98 -8.89 1.84
N ALA A 75 -14.93 -9.69 1.79
CA ALA A 75 -13.90 -9.72 2.84
C ALA A 75 -13.12 -8.39 2.91
N LEU A 76 -12.74 -7.82 1.77
CA LEU A 76 -12.12 -6.49 1.69
C LEU A 76 -13.05 -5.39 2.24
N GLU A 77 -14.36 -5.48 1.95
CA GLU A 77 -15.37 -4.57 2.49
C GLU A 77 -15.55 -4.69 4.00
N SER A 78 -15.56 -5.90 4.54
CA SER A 78 -15.62 -6.12 5.99
C SER A 78 -14.43 -5.50 6.71
N CYS A 79 -13.23 -5.58 6.12
CA CYS A 79 -12.02 -4.97 6.69
C CYS A 79 -12.03 -3.42 6.60
N LEU A 80 -12.64 -2.84 5.55
CA LEU A 80 -12.87 -1.38 5.47
C LEU A 80 -13.97 -0.88 6.41
N ALA A 81 -14.97 -1.70 6.71
CA ALA A 81 -15.97 -1.42 7.74
C ALA A 81 -15.32 -1.37 9.13
N GLU A 82 -14.49 -2.36 9.48
CA GLU A 82 -13.71 -2.36 10.73
C GLU A 82 -12.80 -1.12 10.87
N ALA A 83 -12.14 -0.69 9.79
CA ALA A 83 -11.40 0.58 9.79
C ALA A 83 -12.31 1.78 10.14
N SER A 84 -13.54 1.79 9.65
CA SER A 84 -14.46 2.91 9.86
C SER A 84 -15.01 2.96 11.28
N ASP A 85 -15.34 1.81 11.87
CA ASP A 85 -15.73 1.71 13.28
C ASP A 85 -14.59 2.15 14.23
N LEU A 86 -13.34 1.90 13.83
CA LEU A 86 -12.14 2.38 14.54
C LEU A 86 -11.85 3.87 14.30
N GLN A 87 -12.66 4.59 13.52
CA GLN A 87 -12.45 5.96 12.99
C GLN A 87 -11.10 6.14 12.26
N LEU A 88 -10.74 5.15 11.45
CA LEU A 88 -9.56 5.15 10.59
C LEU A 88 -9.90 5.48 9.13
N SER A 89 -11.09 6.05 8.89
CA SER A 89 -11.56 6.40 7.54
C SER A 89 -10.80 7.60 6.94
N ASP A 90 -10.63 8.69 7.70
CA ASP A 90 -9.92 9.90 7.25
C ASP A 90 -8.58 10.11 7.99
N PRO A 91 -7.44 9.94 7.30
CA PRO A 91 -6.12 10.25 7.86
C PRO A 91 -5.94 11.73 8.27
N ARG A 92 -6.70 12.67 7.67
CA ARG A 92 -6.68 14.09 8.05
C ARG A 92 -7.38 14.33 9.39
N GLU A 93 -8.56 13.73 9.60
CA GLU A 93 -9.22 13.76 10.90
C GLU A 93 -8.36 13.11 11.98
N PHE A 94 -7.71 11.98 11.68
CA PHE A 94 -6.75 11.33 12.59
C PHE A 94 -5.65 12.29 13.06
N ARG A 95 -5.02 13.04 12.15
CA ARG A 95 -4.00 14.05 12.53
C ARG A 95 -4.63 15.17 13.36
N ASN A 96 -5.76 15.73 12.91
CA ASN A 96 -6.41 16.87 13.54
C ASN A 96 -6.86 16.56 14.97
N MET A 97 -7.32 15.34 15.25
CA MET A 97 -7.70 14.91 16.59
C MET A 97 -6.57 15.11 17.61
N PHE A 98 -5.30 14.94 17.22
CA PHE A 98 -4.15 14.98 18.13
C PHE A 98 -3.24 16.20 17.94
N GLU A 99 -3.71 17.25 17.26
CA GLU A 99 -2.94 18.48 17.01
C GLU A 99 -2.50 19.18 18.31
N ASP A 100 -3.28 19.05 19.39
CA ASP A 100 -3.00 19.56 20.72
C ASP A 100 -1.69 19.02 21.32
N ILE A 101 -1.42 17.73 21.14
CA ILE A 101 -0.20 17.08 21.61
C ILE A 101 0.93 17.13 20.60
N LEU A 102 0.62 17.09 19.30
CA LEU A 102 1.62 17.23 18.21
C LEU A 102 2.25 18.63 18.17
N THR A 103 1.50 19.67 18.53
CA THR A 103 2.00 21.06 18.61
C THR A 103 2.56 21.40 20.01
N SER A 104 2.50 20.46 20.95
CA SER A 104 3.02 20.68 22.30
C SER A 104 4.55 20.76 22.30
N ARG A 105 5.15 21.64 23.12
CA ARG A 105 6.61 21.80 23.23
C ARG A 105 7.28 20.66 24.03
N LEU A 106 6.82 19.42 23.85
CA LEU A 106 7.42 18.23 24.45
C LEU A 106 8.54 17.67 23.55
N LYS A 107 9.54 17.05 24.18
CA LYS A 107 10.68 16.42 23.49
C LYS A 107 10.30 15.23 22.59
N ASN A 108 9.07 14.74 22.67
CA ASN A 108 8.55 13.61 21.90
C ASN A 108 7.51 14.01 20.83
N ALA A 109 7.24 15.31 20.64
CA ALA A 109 6.30 15.79 19.62
C ALA A 109 6.70 15.33 18.21
N ASP A 110 7.97 15.53 17.82
CA ASP A 110 8.53 15.07 16.54
C ASP A 110 8.33 13.55 16.33
N LYS A 111 8.47 12.75 17.40
CA LYS A 111 8.30 11.29 17.32
C LYS A 111 6.82 10.89 17.24
N ALA A 112 5.93 11.65 17.89
CA ALA A 112 4.50 11.49 17.72
C ALA A 112 4.07 11.83 16.28
N GLU A 113 4.58 12.92 15.70
CA GLU A 113 4.32 13.28 14.30
C GLU A 113 4.84 12.21 13.32
N GLU A 114 6.06 11.70 13.53
CA GLU A 114 6.60 10.61 12.70
C GLU A 114 5.71 9.36 12.74
N ASN A 115 5.26 8.94 13.94
CA ASN A 115 4.37 7.79 14.07
C ASN A 115 3.00 8.05 13.42
N VAL A 116 2.41 9.24 13.61
CA VAL A 116 1.15 9.66 12.97
C VAL A 116 1.29 9.60 11.45
N ARG A 117 2.34 10.23 10.89
CA ARG A 117 2.61 10.21 9.45
C ARG A 117 2.80 8.79 8.91
N SER A 118 3.50 7.93 9.66
CA SER A 118 3.71 6.53 9.30
C SER A 118 2.40 5.73 9.24
N VAL A 119 1.47 5.91 10.19
CA VAL A 119 0.19 5.19 10.15
C VAL A 119 -0.77 5.77 9.12
N VAL A 120 -0.76 7.09 8.91
CA VAL A 120 -1.50 7.77 7.83
C VAL A 120 -1.14 7.19 6.46
N THR A 121 0.16 7.12 6.13
CA THR A 121 0.61 6.50 4.88
C THR A 121 0.22 5.02 4.79
N CYS A 122 0.33 4.28 5.89
CA CYS A 122 -0.11 2.87 5.94
C CYS A 122 -1.60 2.69 5.62
N MET A 123 -2.47 3.57 6.14
CA MET A 123 -3.91 3.57 5.84
C MET A 123 -4.18 3.85 4.36
N GLU A 124 -3.45 4.81 3.78
CA GLU A 124 -3.55 5.18 2.36
C GLU A 124 -3.08 4.04 1.45
N ASP A 125 -1.95 3.41 1.78
CA ASP A 125 -1.37 2.31 1.01
C ASP A 125 -2.30 1.07 1.02
N VAL A 126 -2.74 0.60 2.19
CA VAL A 126 -3.61 -0.59 2.30
C VAL A 126 -4.96 -0.35 1.62
N ARG A 127 -5.56 0.84 1.78
CA ARG A 127 -6.79 1.21 1.05
C ARG A 127 -6.57 1.22 -0.46
N GLY A 128 -5.48 1.84 -0.94
CA GLY A 128 -5.13 1.87 -2.35
C GLY A 128 -4.81 0.48 -2.94
N MET A 129 -4.32 -0.46 -2.14
CA MET A 129 -4.20 -1.87 -2.52
C MET A 129 -5.57 -2.55 -2.63
N PHE A 130 -6.46 -2.33 -1.65
CA PHE A 130 -7.83 -2.89 -1.68
C PHE A 130 -8.62 -2.40 -2.90
N ASP A 131 -8.52 -1.12 -3.24
CA ASP A 131 -9.23 -0.54 -4.40
C ASP A 131 -8.76 -1.19 -5.73
N LYS A 132 -7.45 -1.35 -5.92
CA LYS A 132 -6.87 -2.07 -7.07
C LYS A 132 -7.28 -3.54 -7.11
N GLN A 133 -7.33 -4.19 -5.95
CA GLN A 133 -7.77 -5.58 -5.83
C GLN A 133 -9.24 -5.71 -6.26
N LYS A 134 -10.13 -4.83 -5.76
CA LYS A 134 -11.54 -4.77 -6.14
C LYS A 134 -11.74 -4.48 -7.64
N GLU A 135 -10.98 -3.55 -8.22
CA GLU A 135 -11.05 -3.26 -9.66
C GLU A 135 -10.71 -4.51 -10.49
N SER A 136 -9.62 -5.20 -10.13
CA SER A 136 -9.19 -6.44 -10.79
C SER A 136 -10.21 -7.58 -10.66
N LEU A 137 -10.79 -7.76 -9.48
CA LEU A 137 -11.82 -8.78 -9.20
C LEU A 137 -13.13 -8.47 -9.93
N ASN A 138 -13.53 -7.21 -10.03
CA ASN A 138 -14.68 -6.79 -10.83
C ASN A 138 -14.46 -7.09 -12.32
N GLU A 139 -13.25 -6.91 -12.85
CA GLU A 139 -12.97 -7.30 -14.24
C GLU A 139 -13.12 -8.82 -14.46
N ILE A 140 -12.70 -9.64 -13.50
CA ILE A 140 -12.90 -11.10 -13.53
C ILE A 140 -14.40 -11.45 -13.52
N ILE A 141 -15.19 -10.83 -12.64
CA ILE A 141 -16.64 -11.05 -12.58
C ILE A 141 -17.30 -10.72 -13.93
N VAL A 142 -16.97 -9.57 -14.52
CA VAL A 142 -17.48 -9.14 -15.84
C VAL A 142 -17.03 -10.10 -16.97
N ARG A 143 -15.81 -10.62 -16.91
CA ARG A 143 -15.31 -11.64 -17.86
C ARG A 143 -16.08 -12.97 -17.72
N CYS A 144 -16.39 -13.41 -16.50
CA CYS A 144 -17.18 -14.62 -16.23
C CYS A 144 -18.66 -14.48 -16.63
N GLU A 145 -19.23 -13.27 -16.57
CA GLU A 145 -20.62 -12.99 -16.97
C GLU A 145 -20.81 -12.81 -18.48
N ARG A 146 -19.74 -12.60 -19.25
CA ARG A 146 -19.83 -12.41 -20.69
C ARG A 146 -20.37 -13.70 -21.34
N PRO A 147 -21.46 -13.62 -22.13
CA PRO A 147 -21.97 -14.79 -22.88
C PRO A 147 -20.84 -15.39 -23.73
N PRO A 148 -20.74 -16.73 -23.84
CA PRO A 148 -19.75 -17.34 -24.71
C PRO A 148 -19.94 -16.79 -26.14
N PRO A 149 -18.85 -16.43 -26.85
CA PRO A 149 -18.96 -15.96 -28.22
C PRO A 149 -19.72 -17.03 -29.04
N PRO A 150 -20.61 -16.62 -29.96
CA PRO A 150 -21.42 -17.56 -30.72
C PRO A 150 -20.48 -18.56 -31.39
N VAL A 151 -20.70 -19.85 -31.10
CA VAL A 151 -19.84 -20.92 -31.60
C VAL A 151 -19.90 -20.88 -33.12
N VAL A 152 -18.83 -20.37 -33.74
CA VAL A 152 -18.59 -20.52 -35.16
C VAL A 152 -18.25 -21.99 -35.36
N THR A 153 -19.30 -22.82 -35.47
CA THR A 153 -19.14 -24.20 -35.90
C THR A 153 -18.38 -24.18 -37.21
N PRO A 154 -17.25 -24.90 -37.35
CA PRO A 154 -16.58 -24.98 -38.63
C PRO A 154 -17.58 -25.53 -39.65
N VAL A 155 -17.89 -24.72 -40.66
CA VAL A 155 -18.75 -25.16 -41.75
C VAL A 155 -18.06 -26.34 -42.41
N VAL A 156 -18.65 -27.52 -42.26
CA VAL A 156 -18.24 -28.71 -43.02
C VAL A 156 -18.64 -28.46 -44.46
N GLU A 157 -17.72 -27.87 -45.22
CA GLU A 157 -17.88 -27.69 -46.65
C GLU A 157 -17.91 -29.09 -47.31
N PRO A 158 -19.01 -29.48 -47.97
CA PRO A 158 -19.17 -30.83 -48.48
C PRO A 158 -18.25 -31.06 -49.68
N GLU A 159 -17.36 -32.06 -49.60
CA GLU A 159 -16.46 -32.40 -50.69
C GLU A 159 -17.23 -32.74 -51.98
N ILE A 160 -16.91 -32.02 -53.07
CA ILE A 160 -17.35 -32.36 -54.43
C ILE A 160 -16.14 -32.91 -55.20
N PRO A 161 -16.07 -34.22 -55.52
CA PRO A 161 -14.91 -34.80 -56.19
C PRO A 161 -14.92 -34.49 -57.69
N LYS A 162 -13.82 -33.95 -58.25
CA LYS A 162 -13.59 -33.96 -59.70
C LYS A 162 -12.17 -34.40 -60.06
N GLN A 163 -12.12 -35.38 -60.96
CA GLN A 163 -10.94 -36.15 -61.33
C GLN A 163 -10.18 -35.57 -62.53
N LYS A 164 -8.84 -35.76 -62.50
CA LYS A 164 -7.93 -36.09 -63.61
C LYS A 164 -7.57 -35.00 -64.67
N SER A 165 -6.32 -35.12 -65.09
CA SER A 165 -5.45 -34.26 -65.94
C SER A 165 -5.43 -34.78 -67.41
N PRO A 166 -4.45 -34.51 -68.35
CA PRO A 166 -3.14 -33.83 -68.26
C PRO A 166 -2.64 -33.03 -69.52
N LYS A 167 -1.32 -32.65 -69.50
CA LYS A 167 -0.44 -32.17 -70.61
C LYS A 167 -0.58 -30.67 -70.97
N SER A 168 0.42 -29.90 -71.46
CA SER A 168 1.87 -30.05 -71.76
C SER A 168 2.40 -28.66 -72.23
N SER A 169 3.64 -28.14 -72.08
CA SER A 169 4.90 -28.48 -71.36
C SER A 169 5.81 -27.21 -71.40
N VAL A 170 7.16 -27.34 -71.42
CA VAL A 170 8.23 -26.29 -71.64
C VAL A 170 8.58 -25.44 -70.41
N THR A 171 9.84 -25.23 -69.98
CA THR A 171 11.15 -25.92 -70.15
C THR A 171 12.06 -25.52 -68.97
N SER A 172 13.14 -26.27 -68.73
CA SER A 172 14.24 -26.08 -67.73
C SER A 172 14.74 -24.62 -67.53
N PHE A 173 15.34 -24.23 -66.40
CA PHE A 173 16.72 -24.62 -66.00
C PHE A 173 17.05 -24.55 -64.49
N THR A 174 17.42 -25.72 -63.94
CA THR A 174 18.52 -26.03 -62.96
C THR A 174 18.57 -25.42 -61.53
N PRO A 175 19.21 -26.11 -60.56
CA PRO A 175 18.92 -25.94 -59.12
C PRO A 175 20.11 -25.49 -58.23
N ILE A 176 19.81 -24.98 -57.03
CA ILE A 176 20.80 -24.85 -55.94
C ILE A 176 20.30 -25.49 -54.63
N LYS A 177 20.82 -26.71 -54.41
CA LYS A 177 21.21 -27.42 -53.18
C LYS A 177 21.02 -26.74 -51.79
N LEU A 178 20.54 -27.54 -50.82
CA LEU A 178 20.92 -27.65 -49.38
C LEU A 178 21.22 -26.34 -48.57
N ALA A 179 20.70 -26.11 -47.36
CA ALA A 179 20.55 -27.03 -46.24
C ALA A 179 19.76 -26.36 -45.08
N SER A 180 19.10 -27.16 -44.23
CA SER A 180 18.92 -26.80 -42.81
C SER A 180 20.24 -27.09 -42.07
N PRO A 181 20.58 -26.36 -40.99
CA PRO A 181 20.20 -26.90 -39.68
C PRO A 181 19.76 -25.84 -38.65
N SER A 182 19.45 -26.36 -37.48
CA SER A 182 18.83 -25.74 -36.29
C SER A 182 19.85 -25.14 -35.29
N LEU A 183 19.29 -24.65 -34.18
CA LEU A 183 19.86 -24.52 -32.82
C LEU A 183 20.48 -23.18 -32.36
N THR A 184 19.76 -22.58 -31.39
CA THR A 184 20.26 -21.99 -30.12
C THR A 184 20.94 -20.61 -30.12
N PRO A 185 20.88 -19.88 -28.97
CA PRO A 185 21.18 -18.45 -28.90
C PRO A 185 22.60 -18.14 -28.41
N PRO A 186 23.11 -16.91 -28.63
CA PRO A 186 24.32 -16.42 -27.99
C PRO A 186 24.03 -15.78 -26.63
N ALA A 187 24.68 -16.29 -25.60
CA ALA A 187 25.01 -15.53 -24.40
C ALA A 187 26.53 -15.39 -24.32
N SER A 188 27.04 -14.16 -24.18
CA SER A 188 28.34 -13.84 -23.56
C SER A 188 28.45 -12.31 -23.40
N GLU A 189 28.78 -11.83 -22.20
CA GLU A 189 30.09 -11.24 -21.82
C GLU A 189 30.45 -9.97 -22.62
N GLY A 190 30.71 -8.78 -22.04
CA GLY A 190 31.00 -8.41 -20.65
C GLY A 190 32.45 -7.92 -20.51
N ARG A 191 32.67 -6.66 -20.06
CA ARG A 191 33.91 -6.18 -19.41
C ARG A 191 33.69 -4.82 -18.69
N PRO A 192 34.58 -4.43 -17.74
CA PRO A 192 34.20 -3.58 -16.60
C PRO A 192 35.12 -2.34 -16.43
N VAL A 193 35.29 -1.88 -15.16
CA VAL A 193 36.19 -0.80 -14.66
C VAL A 193 35.53 0.60 -14.75
N SER A 194 35.48 1.45 -13.70
CA SER A 194 36.32 1.57 -12.50
C SER A 194 35.57 2.07 -11.24
N PRO A 195 36.07 1.85 -10.00
CA PRO A 195 35.50 2.41 -8.78
C PRO A 195 36.08 3.79 -8.42
N PHE A 196 35.30 4.63 -7.71
CA PHE A 196 35.83 5.84 -7.05
C PHE A 196 35.86 5.72 -5.52
N ARG A 197 36.84 6.40 -4.92
CA ARG A 197 37.43 6.10 -3.60
C ARG A 197 37.24 7.26 -2.62
N ASN A 198 37.13 6.92 -1.33
CA ASN A 198 37.02 7.80 -0.16
C ASN A 198 37.90 9.07 -0.15
N LYS A 199 37.36 10.14 0.46
CA LYS A 199 38.09 11.04 1.37
C LYS A 199 37.50 10.77 2.77
N LYS A 200 38.21 10.14 3.71
CA LYS A 200 39.32 10.66 4.54
C LYS A 200 38.83 11.79 5.46
N GLY A 201 38.68 11.49 6.74
CA GLY A 201 38.19 12.42 7.76
C GLY A 201 39.27 13.32 8.35
N LYS A 202 38.91 14.00 9.44
CA LYS A 202 39.85 14.67 10.35
C LYS A 202 39.34 14.60 11.79
N GLU A 203 40.29 14.34 12.67
CA GLU A 203 40.18 14.37 14.13
C GLU A 203 40.68 15.75 14.64
N GLU A 204 40.65 15.93 15.97
CA GLU A 204 41.29 17.00 16.78
C GLU A 204 40.53 18.29 17.15
N GLN A 205 40.45 18.48 18.48
CA GLN A 205 40.45 19.72 19.28
C GLN A 205 39.24 20.68 19.13
N ILE A 206 38.59 21.17 20.19
CA ILE A 206 38.98 21.36 21.61
C ILE A 206 37.93 20.77 22.55
#